data_AF-A0A9D5ANR6-F1
#
_entry.id   AF-A0A9D5ANR6-F1
#
_cell.length_a   1.000
_cell.length_b   1.000
_cell.length_c   1.000
_cell.angle_alpha   90.00
_cell.angle_beta   90.00
_cell.angle_gamma   90.00
#
_symmetry.space_group_name_H-M   'P 1'
#
loop_
_entity.id
_entity.type
_entity.pdbx_description
1 polymer ?
#
loop_
_entity_poly.entity_id
_entity_poly.type
_entity_poly.pdbx_seq_one_letter_code
_entity_poly.pdbx_strand_id
1 'polypeptide(L)'
;MKKQKETSVSQLSKMMKQKETDESKGSQLEATNDDLIQAAEQARALNETLKKSLQDSQVDLLSAGDEAFERANAQSLCIMPDMDVSKMDFLKTVVDGQLVDMEEVLPEVTVLKDMAINNSTHKAQEDEHRDV
;
A
#
# COMPACT_ATOMS: atom_id res chain seq x y z
N MET A 1 -6.06 72.58 15.17
CA MET A 1 -6.45 71.88 13.92
C MET A 1 -5.27 71.25 13.15
N LYS A 2 -4.09 71.89 13.00
CA LYS A 2 -2.95 71.29 12.25
C LYS A 2 -2.41 69.96 12.82
N LYS A 3 -2.09 69.90 14.12
CA LYS A 3 -1.61 68.67 14.79
C LYS A 3 -2.53 67.46 14.61
N GLN A 4 -3.84 67.68 14.67
CA GLN A 4 -4.83 66.62 14.54
C GLN A 4 -4.86 66.02 13.13
N LYS A 5 -4.69 66.85 12.09
CA LYS A 5 -4.54 66.38 10.70
C LYS A 5 -3.24 65.60 10.50
N GLU A 6 -2.12 66.04 11.07
CA GLU A 6 -0.83 65.34 10.96
C GLU A 6 -0.87 63.94 11.60
N THR A 7 -1.52 63.79 12.76
CA THR A 7 -1.70 62.50 13.41
C THR A 7 -2.56 61.55 12.58
N SER A 8 -3.68 62.05 12.03
CA SER A 8 -4.58 61.24 11.18
C SER A 8 -3.91 60.79 9.88
N VAL A 9 -3.10 61.65 9.25
CA VAL A 9 -2.33 61.29 8.04
C VAL A 9 -1.26 60.24 8.35
N SER A 10 -0.58 60.34 9.49
CA SER A 10 0.39 59.34 9.94
C SER A 10 -0.27 57.97 10.19
N GLN A 11 -1.45 57.96 10.81
CA GLN A 11 -2.22 56.73 11.06
C GLN A 11 -2.70 56.09 9.75
N LEU A 12 -3.23 56.89 8.81
CA LEU A 12 -3.63 56.41 7.48
C LEU A 12 -2.46 55.78 6.71
N SER A 13 -1.28 56.40 6.73
CA SER A 13 -0.09 55.86 6.08
C SER A 13 0.34 54.51 6.68
N LYS A 14 0.25 54.36 8.01
CA LYS A 14 0.50 53.08 8.69
C LYS A 14 -0.53 52.01 8.30
N MET A 15 -1.81 52.36 8.24
CA MET A 15 -2.87 51.43 7.84
C MET A 15 -2.73 50.99 6.39
N MET A 16 -2.34 51.87 5.46
CA MET A 16 -2.10 51.49 4.07
C MET A 16 -0.93 50.51 3.94
N LYS A 17 0.20 50.78 4.61
CA LYS A 17 1.34 49.85 4.62
C LYS A 17 0.98 48.49 5.22
N GLN A 18 0.18 48.50 6.29
CA GLN A 18 -0.31 47.26 6.91
C GLN A 18 -1.20 46.48 5.92
N LYS A 19 -2.13 47.15 5.23
CA LYS A 19 -2.99 46.53 4.23
C LYS A 19 -2.19 45.90 3.08
N GLU A 20 -1.21 46.61 2.53
CA GLU A 20 -0.32 46.09 1.48
C GLU A 20 0.47 44.86 1.97
N THR A 21 0.94 44.90 3.22
CA THR A 21 1.65 43.76 3.82
C THR A 21 0.74 42.55 4.01
N ASP A 22 -0.50 42.78 4.45
CA ASP A 22 -1.46 41.71 4.70
C ASP A 22 -1.97 41.10 3.38
N GLU A 23 -2.15 41.91 2.32
CA GLU A 23 -2.45 41.43 0.96
C GLU A 23 -1.29 40.58 0.41
N SER A 24 -0.04 41.03 0.57
CA SER A 24 1.14 40.26 0.14
C SER A 24 1.26 38.93 0.88
N LYS A 25 0.95 38.89 2.19
CA LYS A 25 0.92 37.64 2.96
C LYS A 25 -0.23 36.74 2.52
N GLY A 26 -1.40 37.30 2.21
CA GLY A 26 -2.54 36.57 1.66
C GLY A 26 -2.16 35.80 0.41
N SER A 27 -1.55 36.48 -0.57
CA SER A 27 -1.10 35.83 -1.81
C SER A 27 -0.03 34.76 -1.58
N GLN A 28 0.87 34.95 -0.62
CA GLN A 28 1.87 33.93 -0.27
C GLN A 28 1.23 32.68 0.36
N LEU A 29 0.22 32.88 1.22
CA LEU A 29 -0.52 31.77 1.83
C LEU A 29 -1.34 31.00 0.80
N GLU A 30 -1.98 31.69 -0.15
CA GLU A 30 -2.68 31.05 -1.27
C GLU A 30 -1.72 30.19 -2.11
N ALA A 31 -0.57 30.75 -2.52
CA ALA A 31 0.43 29.99 -3.27
C ALA A 31 0.93 28.77 -2.50
N THR A 32 1.20 28.93 -1.19
CA THR A 32 1.64 27.81 -0.34
C THR A 32 0.54 26.74 -0.19
N ASN A 33 -0.72 27.16 -0.11
CA ASN A 33 -1.86 26.26 -0.02
C ASN A 33 -2.04 25.45 -1.32
N ASP A 34 -1.88 26.08 -2.48
CA ASP A 34 -1.93 25.41 -3.78
C ASP A 34 -0.79 24.38 -3.91
N ASP A 35 0.43 24.74 -3.50
CA ASP A 35 1.58 23.81 -3.47
C ASP A 35 1.31 22.61 -2.54
N LEU A 36 0.70 22.83 -1.37
CA LEU A 36 0.35 21.76 -0.43
C LEU A 36 -0.73 20.83 -0.99
N ILE A 37 -1.74 21.38 -1.68
CA ILE A 37 -2.77 20.59 -2.35
C ILE A 37 -2.13 19.70 -3.41
N GLN A 38 -1.25 20.26 -4.25
CA GLN A 38 -0.56 19.51 -5.29
C GLN A 38 0.32 18.40 -4.69
N ALA A 39 1.08 18.70 -3.62
CA ALA A 39 1.89 17.70 -2.93
C ALA A 39 1.04 16.57 -2.32
N ALA A 40 -0.13 16.91 -1.75
CA ALA A 40 -1.05 15.92 -1.19
C ALA A 40 -1.64 15.01 -2.27
N GLU A 41 -1.99 15.54 -3.45
CA GLU A 41 -2.47 14.76 -4.58
C GLU A 41 -1.39 13.82 -5.13
N GLN A 42 -0.15 14.31 -5.29
CA GLN A 42 0.99 13.49 -5.69
C GLN A 42 1.25 12.36 -4.69
N ALA A 43 1.19 12.65 -3.38
CA ALA A 43 1.38 11.65 -2.33
C ALA A 43 0.28 10.59 -2.36
N ARG A 44 -0.98 10.96 -2.61
CA ARG A 44 -2.09 10.01 -2.78
C ARG A 44 -1.88 9.11 -4.00
N ALA A 45 -1.53 9.68 -5.14
CA ALA A 45 -1.28 8.91 -6.37
C ALA A 45 -0.11 7.92 -6.19
N LEU A 46 0.97 8.36 -5.52
CA LEU A 46 2.09 7.49 -5.20
C LEU A 46 1.69 6.36 -4.24
N ASN A 47 0.87 6.67 -3.23
CA ASN A 47 0.40 5.67 -2.28
C ASN A 47 -0.43 4.55 -2.96
N GLU A 48 -1.33 4.92 -3.87
CA GLU A 48 -2.11 3.93 -4.65
C GLU A 48 -1.21 3.11 -5.57
N THR A 49 -0.19 3.73 -6.18
CA THR A 49 0.80 3.01 -6.99
C THR A 49 1.58 1.99 -6.17
N LEU A 50 2.02 2.38 -4.97
CA LEU A 50 2.74 1.50 -4.05
C LEU A 50 1.88 0.35 -3.54
N LYS A 51 0.61 0.60 -3.21
CA LYS A 51 -0.34 -0.45 -2.81
C LYS A 51 -0.50 -1.49 -3.91
N LYS A 52 -0.69 -1.04 -5.15
CA LYS A 52 -0.81 -1.95 -6.30
C LYS A 52 0.48 -2.75 -6.50
N SER A 53 1.64 -2.08 -6.49
CA SER A 53 2.93 -2.76 -6.63
C SER A 53 3.19 -3.78 -5.52
N LEU A 54 2.72 -3.52 -4.29
CA LEU A 54 2.82 -4.46 -3.19
C LEU A 54 1.94 -5.70 -3.44
N GLN A 55 0.70 -5.48 -3.86
CA GLN A 55 -0.22 -6.59 -4.20
C GLN A 55 0.33 -7.45 -5.33
N ASP A 56 0.80 -6.84 -6.41
CA ASP A 56 1.40 -7.55 -7.55
C ASP A 56 2.62 -8.37 -7.08
N SER A 57 3.52 -7.75 -6.30
CA SER A 57 4.71 -8.45 -5.77
C SER A 57 4.36 -9.59 -4.82
N GLN A 58 3.28 -9.48 -4.04
CA GLN A 58 2.82 -10.55 -3.14
C GLN A 58 2.29 -11.74 -3.96
N VAL A 59 1.53 -11.48 -5.02
CA VAL A 59 1.05 -12.52 -5.94
C VAL A 59 2.21 -13.21 -6.65
N ASP A 60 3.19 -12.46 -7.13
CA ASP A 60 4.39 -13.02 -7.78
C ASP A 60 5.16 -13.93 -6.83
N LEU A 61 5.32 -13.52 -5.56
CA LEU A 61 6.04 -14.29 -4.55
C LEU A 61 5.32 -15.60 -4.21
N LEU A 62 3.99 -15.56 -4.05
CA LEU A 62 3.20 -16.77 -3.82
C LEU A 62 3.27 -17.72 -5.00
N SER A 63 3.13 -17.20 -6.22
CA SER A 63 3.20 -18.01 -7.45
C SER A 63 4.58 -18.66 -7.63
N ALA A 64 5.66 -17.92 -7.39
CA ALA A 64 7.01 -18.47 -7.42
C ALA A 64 7.23 -19.51 -6.31
N GLY A 65 6.63 -19.31 -5.13
CA GLY A 65 6.62 -20.26 -4.03
C GLY A 65 5.95 -21.58 -4.42
N ASP A 66 4.75 -21.52 -5.00
CA ASP A 66 4.01 -22.68 -5.48
C ASP A 66 4.83 -23.48 -6.51
N GLU A 67 5.40 -22.81 -7.52
CA GLU A 67 6.22 -23.50 -8.52
C GLU A 67 7.49 -24.13 -7.92
N ALA A 68 8.12 -23.46 -6.95
CA ALA A 68 9.30 -23.99 -6.26
C ALA A 68 8.93 -25.23 -5.43
N PHE A 69 7.78 -25.18 -4.76
CA PHE A 69 7.27 -26.26 -3.94
C PHE A 69 6.85 -27.49 -4.77
N GLU A 70 6.16 -27.29 -5.88
CA GLU A 70 5.84 -28.37 -6.83
C GLU A 70 7.10 -29.04 -7.36
N ARG A 71 8.13 -28.25 -7.72
CA ARG A 71 9.43 -28.78 -8.13
C ARG A 71 10.10 -29.59 -7.03
N ALA A 72 10.04 -29.13 -5.77
CA ALA A 72 10.60 -29.86 -4.63
C ALA A 72 9.86 -31.18 -4.36
N ASN A 73 8.53 -31.18 -4.48
CA ASN A 73 7.71 -32.38 -4.35
C ASN A 73 8.03 -33.39 -5.44
N ALA A 74 8.13 -32.94 -6.70
CA ALA A 74 8.52 -33.80 -7.81
C ALA A 74 9.91 -34.44 -7.61
N GLN A 75 10.90 -33.65 -7.17
CA GLN A 75 12.24 -34.16 -6.85
C GLN A 75 12.21 -35.18 -5.71
N SER A 76 11.39 -34.93 -4.68
CA SER A 76 11.25 -35.83 -3.54
C SER A 76 10.64 -37.18 -3.93
N LEU A 77 9.61 -37.18 -4.80
CA LEU A 77 9.01 -38.39 -5.36
C LEU A 77 9.97 -39.18 -6.24
N CYS A 78 10.93 -38.54 -6.92
CA CYS A 78 11.98 -39.26 -7.64
C CYS A 78 12.90 -40.05 -6.70
N ILE A 79 13.15 -39.55 -5.49
CA ILE A 79 14.05 -40.19 -4.50
C ILE A 79 13.29 -41.24 -3.69
N MET A 80 12.05 -40.92 -3.30
CA MET A 80 11.18 -41.79 -2.51
C MET A 80 9.79 -41.88 -3.19
N PRO A 81 9.61 -42.83 -4.12
CA PRO A 81 8.37 -42.94 -4.90
C PRO A 81 7.13 -43.28 -4.08
N ASP A 82 7.32 -43.98 -2.95
CA ASP A 82 6.24 -44.39 -2.05
C ASP A 82 5.86 -43.32 -1.02
N MET A 83 6.50 -42.15 -1.06
CA MET A 83 6.21 -41.06 -0.12
C MET A 83 4.91 -40.34 -0.50
N ASP A 84 3.95 -40.31 0.41
CA ASP A 84 2.72 -39.53 0.25
C ASP A 84 2.97 -38.05 0.55
N VAL A 85 3.13 -37.25 -0.50
CA VAL A 85 3.26 -35.78 -0.43
C VAL A 85 1.94 -35.05 -0.66
N SER A 86 0.82 -35.76 -0.82
CA SER A 86 -0.48 -35.13 -1.14
C SER A 86 -0.98 -34.16 -0.06
N LYS A 87 -0.46 -34.30 1.16
CA LYS A 87 -0.78 -33.44 2.31
C LYS A 87 0.26 -32.35 2.55
N MET A 88 1.38 -32.35 1.84
CA MET A 88 2.41 -31.33 1.99
C MET A 88 1.88 -29.98 1.49
N ASP A 89 2.09 -28.94 2.30
CA ASP A 89 1.64 -27.58 2.04
C ASP A 89 2.78 -26.63 2.41
N PHE A 90 3.11 -25.73 1.49
CA PHE A 90 4.18 -24.74 1.66
C PHE A 90 3.94 -23.80 2.85
N LEU A 91 2.68 -23.58 3.24
CA LEU A 91 2.29 -22.71 4.35
C LEU A 91 2.22 -23.44 5.70
N LYS A 92 2.53 -24.74 5.73
CA LYS A 92 2.49 -25.57 6.93
C LYS A 92 3.87 -26.01 7.37
N THR A 93 4.00 -26.25 8.66
CA THR A 93 5.22 -26.79 9.27
C THR A 93 4.92 -28.08 10.02
N VAL A 94 5.95 -28.87 10.29
CA VAL A 94 5.81 -30.13 11.04
C VAL A 94 6.09 -29.89 12.52
N VAL A 95 5.08 -30.08 13.35
CA VAL A 95 5.19 -30.06 14.82
C VAL A 95 4.71 -31.41 15.35
N ASP A 96 5.55 -32.10 16.13
CA ASP A 96 5.26 -33.43 16.69
C ASP A 96 4.77 -34.47 15.65
N GLY A 97 5.27 -34.36 14.42
CA GLY A 97 4.91 -35.24 13.31
C GLY A 97 3.56 -34.92 12.64
N GLN A 98 2.92 -33.81 12.99
CA GLN A 98 1.69 -33.32 12.36
C GLN A 98 1.97 -32.02 11.59
N LEU A 99 1.25 -31.85 10.47
CA LEU A 99 1.27 -30.59 9.72
C LEU A 99 0.33 -29.59 10.38
N VAL A 100 0.89 -28.48 10.83
CA VAL A 100 0.18 -27.36 11.46
C VAL A 100 0.43 -26.09 10.67
N ASP A 101 -0.52 -25.15 10.72
CA ASP A 101 -0.39 -23.87 10.05
C ASP A 101 0.77 -23.06 10.67
N MET A 102 1.63 -22.45 9.84
CA MET A 102 2.78 -21.67 10.35
C MET A 102 2.36 -20.53 11.30
N GLU A 103 1.17 -19.96 11.11
CA GLU A 103 0.60 -18.89 11.96
C GLU A 103 0.28 -19.35 13.39
N GLU A 104 -0.08 -20.62 13.57
CA GLU A 104 -0.39 -21.19 14.90
C GLU A 104 0.89 -21.38 15.74
N VAL A 105 2.04 -21.48 15.08
CA VAL A 105 3.36 -21.68 15.69
C VAL A 105 4.14 -20.36 15.78
N LEU A 106 3.88 -19.41 14.88
CA LEU A 106 4.51 -18.09 14.80
C LEU A 106 3.43 -17.00 14.64
N PRO A 107 2.95 -16.40 15.75
CA PRO A 107 1.81 -15.46 15.73
C PRO A 107 2.08 -14.11 15.01
N GLU A 108 3.28 -13.89 14.47
CA GLU A 108 3.67 -12.63 13.80
C GLU A 108 3.49 -12.62 12.28
N VAL A 109 3.02 -13.72 11.65
CA VAL A 109 2.92 -13.83 10.18
C VAL A 109 1.46 -13.79 9.70
N THR A 110 0.70 -12.76 10.06
CA THR A 110 -0.77 -12.71 9.88
C THR A 110 -1.27 -12.25 8.49
N VAL A 111 -0.44 -12.29 7.43
CA VAL A 111 -0.75 -11.58 6.16
C VAL A 111 -1.11 -12.53 4.98
N LEU A 112 -0.92 -13.84 5.10
CA LEU A 112 -0.91 -14.72 3.91
C LEU A 112 -2.27 -15.35 3.55
N LYS A 113 -3.20 -15.53 4.49
CA LYS A 113 -4.48 -16.23 4.22
C LYS A 113 -5.49 -15.43 3.41
N ASP A 114 -5.57 -14.11 3.58
CA ASP A 114 -6.62 -13.31 2.91
C ASP A 114 -6.43 -13.20 1.39
N MET A 115 -5.23 -13.49 0.87
CA MET A 115 -4.93 -13.43 -0.57
C MET A 115 -5.10 -14.78 -1.29
N ALA A 116 -4.87 -15.92 -0.62
CA ALA A 116 -5.02 -17.24 -1.21
C ALA A 116 -6.49 -17.57 -1.55
N ILE A 117 -7.44 -17.08 -0.74
CA ILE A 117 -8.88 -17.31 -0.95
C ILE A 117 -9.39 -16.58 -2.20
N ASN A 118 -8.83 -15.40 -2.54
CA ASN A 118 -9.26 -14.62 -3.71
C ASN A 118 -8.70 -15.14 -5.05
N ASN A 119 -7.56 -15.87 -5.04
CA ASN A 119 -7.02 -16.49 -6.25
C ASN A 119 -7.76 -17.78 -6.66
N SER A 120 -8.35 -18.53 -5.71
CA SER A 120 -9.21 -19.67 -6.05
C SER A 120 -10.54 -19.26 -6.68
N THR A 121 -11.09 -18.10 -6.33
CA THR A 121 -12.33 -17.57 -6.96
C THR A 121 -12.08 -16.96 -8.32
N HIS A 122 -10.91 -16.35 -8.58
CA HIS A 122 -10.60 -15.81 -9.91
C HIS A 122 -10.28 -16.89 -10.96
N LYS A 123 -9.57 -17.96 -10.60
CA LYS A 123 -9.35 -19.11 -11.51
C LYS A 123 -10.67 -19.81 -11.90
N ALA A 124 -11.64 -19.89 -10.99
CA ALA A 124 -12.93 -20.51 -11.28
C ALA A 124 -13.81 -19.69 -12.25
N GLN A 125 -13.60 -18.37 -12.36
CA GLN A 125 -14.36 -17.51 -13.28
C GLN A 125 -13.74 -17.38 -14.68
N GLU A 126 -12.43 -17.62 -14.82
CA GLU A 126 -11.77 -17.60 -16.15
C GLU A 126 -12.02 -18.88 -16.95
N ASP A 127 -12.23 -20.02 -16.29
CA ASP A 127 -12.52 -21.29 -16.97
C ASP A 127 -13.98 -21.40 -17.46
N GLU A 128 -14.94 -20.67 -16.88
CA GLU A 128 -16.33 -20.64 -17.36
C GLU A 128 -16.53 -19.82 -18.65
N HIS A 129 -15.58 -18.94 -18.98
CA HIS A 129 -15.66 -18.06 -20.16
C HIS A 129 -14.83 -18.53 -21.36
N ARG A 130 -14.17 -19.69 -21.26
CA ARG A 130 -13.33 -20.23 -22.34
C ARG A 130 -14.01 -21.26 -23.25
N ASP A 131 -15.24 -21.67 -22.91
CA ASP A 131 -16.02 -22.68 -23.63
C ASP A 131 -17.27 -22.11 -24.36
N VAL A 132 -17.22 -20.87 -24.86
CA VAL A 132 -18.22 -20.32 -25.81
C VAL A 132 -17.57 -19.91 -27.13
#